data_AF-A0A7J7NUA8-F1
#
_entry.id   AF-A0A7J7NUA8-F1
#
_cell.length_a   1.000
_cell.length_b   1.000
_cell.length_c   1.000
_cell.angle_alpha   90.00
_cell.angle_beta   90.00
_cell.angle_gamma   90.00
#
_symmetry.space_group_name_H-M   'P 1'
#
loop_
_entity.id
_entity.type
_entity.pdbx_description
1 polymer ?
#
loop_
_entity_poly.entity_id
_entity_poly.type
_entity_poly.pdbx_seq_one_letter_code
_entity_poly.pdbx_strand_id
1 'polypeptide(L)'
;MLQKPLHAAAHYLNPQYYYATLTSSDEMESNTKLKEGLLDCIAKLALDEEDESQILRDLIAYRTKAGRLGKRGAQACVKTIAPVEWWITFGSEVPAL
;
A
#
# COMPACT_ATOMS: atom_id res chain seq x y z
N MET A 1 -4.69 22.26 -8.81
CA MET A 1 -3.93 21.71 -7.67
C MET A 1 -4.47 20.32 -7.39
N LEU A 2 -3.82 19.28 -7.91
CA LEU A 2 -4.35 17.92 -7.91
C LEU A 2 -4.07 17.25 -6.55
N GLN A 3 -5.12 16.96 -5.78
CA GLN A 3 -5.25 15.95 -4.71
C GLN A 3 -3.93 15.47 -4.04
N LYS A 4 -3.28 16.30 -3.21
CA LYS A 4 -2.06 15.88 -2.46
C LYS A 4 -2.24 14.55 -1.70
N PRO A 5 -3.38 14.30 -1.02
CA PRO A 5 -3.59 13.04 -0.30
C PRO A 5 -3.67 11.82 -1.25
N LEU A 6 -4.40 11.93 -2.37
CA LEU A 6 -4.55 10.80 -3.30
C LEU A 6 -3.22 10.42 -3.97
N HIS A 7 -2.38 11.39 -4.35
CA HIS A 7 -1.04 11.08 -4.88
C HIS A 7 -0.14 10.47 -3.81
N ALA A 8 -0.24 10.93 -2.56
CA ALA A 8 0.48 10.35 -1.44
C ALA A 8 0.05 8.89 -1.22
N ALA A 9 -1.25 8.61 -1.17
CA ALA A 9 -1.79 7.26 -1.04
C ALA A 9 -1.38 6.36 -2.21
N ALA A 10 -1.52 6.84 -3.45
CA ALA A 10 -1.14 6.07 -4.64
C ALA A 10 0.37 5.78 -4.70
N HIS A 11 1.22 6.73 -4.29
CA HIS A 11 2.65 6.51 -4.18
C HIS A 11 2.96 5.50 -3.07
N TYR A 12 2.28 5.61 -1.93
CA TYR A 12 2.44 4.71 -0.79
C TYR A 12 2.11 3.25 -1.13
N LEU A 13 0.96 3.05 -1.78
CA LEU A 13 0.45 1.72 -2.16
C LEU A 13 1.07 1.16 -3.44
N ASN A 14 2.03 1.86 -4.06
CA ASN A 14 2.72 1.33 -5.22
C ASN A 14 3.86 0.40 -4.76
N PRO A 15 3.76 -0.93 -4.97
CA PRO A 15 4.77 -1.88 -4.52
C PRO A 15 6.14 -1.64 -5.16
N GLN A 16 6.19 -1.06 -6.37
CA GLN A 16 7.45 -0.72 -7.04
C GLN A 16 8.26 0.34 -6.29
N TYR A 17 7.58 1.23 -5.57
CA TYR A 17 8.22 2.25 -4.73
C TYR A 17 8.40 1.73 -3.30
N TYR A 18 7.33 1.19 -2.70
CA TYR A 18 7.37 0.72 -1.32
C TYR A 18 8.37 -0.41 -1.08
N TYR A 19 8.55 -1.30 -2.05
CA TYR A 19 9.52 -2.39 -1.97
C TYR A 19 10.73 -2.20 -2.89
N ALA A 20 11.03 -0.97 -3.35
CA ALA A 20 12.07 -0.74 -4.35
C ALA A 20 13.46 -1.15 -3.87
N THR A 21 13.82 -0.81 -2.63
CA THR A 21 15.10 -1.14 -1.99
C THR A 21 14.87 -1.68 -0.59
N LEU A 22 15.95 -2.09 0.07
CA LEU A 22 15.91 -2.48 1.49
C LEU A 22 15.53 -1.30 2.41
N THR A 23 15.68 -0.05 1.96
CA THR A 23 15.41 1.16 2.75
C THR A 23 14.14 1.90 2.32
N SER A 24 13.57 1.59 1.15
CA SER A 24 12.41 2.32 0.62
C SER A 24 11.20 2.27 1.56
N SER A 25 10.95 1.14 2.21
CA SER A 25 9.89 1.06 3.20
C SER A 25 10.16 1.99 4.37
N ASP A 26 11.40 2.08 4.86
CA ASP A 26 11.75 2.95 6.00
C ASP A 26 11.66 4.44 5.63
N GLU A 27 12.03 4.81 4.41
CA GLU A 27 11.89 6.17 3.88
C GLU A 27 10.42 6.59 3.77
N MET A 28 9.55 5.68 3.30
CA MET A 28 8.11 5.94 3.21
C MET A 28 7.47 5.92 4.60
N GLU A 29 7.91 5.04 5.49
CA GLU A 29 7.43 4.97 6.86
C GLU A 29 7.88 6.19 7.70
N SER A 30 9.04 6.78 7.44
CA SER A 30 9.49 7.98 8.14
C SER A 30 8.89 9.27 7.59
N ASN A 31 8.25 9.23 6.42
CA ASN A 31 7.63 10.40 5.80
C ASN A 31 6.22 10.68 6.36
N THR A 32 6.15 11.52 7.40
CA THR A 32 4.90 11.90 8.06
C THR A 32 3.86 12.45 7.08
N LYS A 33 4.26 13.29 6.10
CA LYS A 33 3.31 13.87 5.13
C LYS A 33 2.68 12.82 4.23
N LEU A 34 3.45 11.80 3.86
CA LEU A 34 2.97 10.68 3.06
C LEU A 34 1.95 9.85 3.86
N LYS A 35 2.26 9.57 5.13
CA LYS A 35 1.37 8.86 6.05
C LYS A 35 0.08 9.60 6.34
N GLU A 36 0.16 10.89 6.66
CA GLU A 36 -1.01 11.73 6.88
C GLU A 36 -1.89 11.76 5.63
N GLY A 37 -1.29 11.93 4.45
CA GLY A 37 -2.05 11.90 3.18
C GLY A 37 -2.74 10.55 2.92
N LEU A 38 -2.12 9.43 3.29
CA LEU A 38 -2.73 8.11 3.20
C LEU A 38 -3.89 7.95 4.19
N LEU A 39 -3.70 8.29 5.46
CA LEU A 39 -4.73 8.19 6.49
C LEU A 39 -5.93 9.11 6.18
N ASP A 40 -5.68 10.33 5.71
CA ASP A 40 -6.71 11.26 5.24
C ASP A 40 -7.53 10.68 4.08
N CYS A 41 -6.90 9.88 3.21
CA CYS A 41 -7.59 9.19 2.13
C CYS A 41 -8.45 8.04 2.66
N ILE A 42 -7.90 7.22 3.56
CA ILE A 42 -8.62 6.10 4.17
C ILE A 42 -9.86 6.60 4.92
N ALA A 43 -9.72 7.60 5.79
CA ALA A 43 -10.83 8.17 6.57
C ALA A 43 -11.94 8.80 5.70
N LYS A 44 -11.62 9.21 4.45
CA LYS A 44 -12.62 9.73 3.50
C LYS A 44 -13.28 8.66 2.65
N LEU A 45 -12.61 7.53 2.45
CA LEU A 45 -13.08 6.44 1.59
C LEU A 45 -13.82 5.35 2.37
N ALA A 46 -13.47 5.17 3.65
CA ALA A 46 -14.14 4.23 4.53
C ALA A 46 -15.62 4.60 4.70
N LEU A 47 -16.48 3.58 4.68
CA LEU A 47 -17.93 3.76 4.87
C LEU A 47 -18.32 3.97 6.33
N ASP A 48 -17.58 3.31 7.24
CA ASP A 48 -17.75 3.36 8.68
C ASP A 48 -16.43 2.97 9.40
N GLU A 49 -16.48 2.93 10.74
CA GLU A 49 -15.32 2.63 11.58
C GLU A 49 -14.80 1.19 11.44
N GLU A 50 -15.65 0.22 11.09
CA GLU A 50 -15.21 -1.17 10.88
C GLU A 50 -14.51 -1.30 9.53
N ASP A 51 -15.03 -0.63 8.50
CA ASP A 51 -14.40 -0.56 7.18
C ASP A 51 -13.02 0.11 7.26
N GLU A 52 -12.91 1.25 7.96
CA GLU A 52 -11.62 1.90 8.24
C GLU A 52 -10.66 0.95 8.98
N SER A 53 -11.15 0.27 10.01
CA SER A 53 -10.35 -0.70 10.77
C SER A 53 -9.85 -1.85 9.89
N GLN A 54 -10.67 -2.34 8.95
CA GLN A 54 -10.29 -3.40 8.03
C GLN A 54 -9.23 -2.92 7.03
N ILE A 55 -9.40 -1.74 6.44
CA ILE A 55 -8.40 -1.13 5.55
C ILE A 55 -7.04 -0.98 6.27
N LEU A 56 -7.05 -0.56 7.54
CA LEU A 56 -5.83 -0.44 8.33
C LEU A 56 -5.16 -1.80 8.62
N ARG A 57 -5.93 -2.87 8.85
CA ARG A 57 -5.40 -4.24 8.99
C ARG A 57 -4.76 -4.72 7.69
N ASP A 58 -5.43 -4.51 6.56
CA ASP A 58 -4.92 -4.84 5.23
C ASP A 58 -3.63 -4.06 4.93
N LEU A 59 -3.56 -2.80 5.37
CA LEU A 59 -2.34 -1.98 5.29
C LEU A 59 -1.18 -2.55 6.12
N ILE A 60 -1.46 -3.12 7.31
CA ILE A 60 -0.42 -3.84 8.08
C ILE A 60 0.09 -5.05 7.28
N ALA A 61 -0.80 -5.83 6.69
CA ALA A 61 -0.44 -6.99 5.88
C ALA A 61 0.42 -6.60 4.67
N TYR A 62 0.08 -5.51 3.97
CA TYR A 62 0.90 -4.93 2.91
C TYR A 62 2.30 -4.56 3.41
N ARG A 63 2.41 -3.74 4.45
CA ARG A 63 3.71 -3.26 4.97
C ARG A 63 4.63 -4.40 5.42
N THR A 64 4.04 -5.42 6.06
CA THR A 64 4.76 -6.58 6.60
C THR A 64 5.00 -7.68 5.57
N LYS A 65 4.49 -7.51 4.34
CA LYS A 65 4.51 -8.54 3.28
C LYS A 65 3.90 -9.86 3.77
N ALA A 66 2.79 -9.77 4.50
CA ALA A 66 2.12 -10.96 5.01
C ALA A 66 1.54 -11.81 3.86
N GLY A 67 1.42 -13.12 4.10
CA GLY A 67 0.76 -14.05 3.20
C GLY A 67 1.34 -14.07 1.78
N ARG A 68 0.46 -13.93 0.79
CA ARG A 68 0.78 -13.96 -0.65
C ARG A 68 1.68 -12.81 -1.08
N LEU A 69 1.56 -11.64 -0.44
CA LEU A 69 2.38 -10.47 -0.74
C LEU A 69 3.87 -10.75 -0.44
N GLY A 70 4.17 -11.59 0.55
CA GLY A 70 5.53 -12.01 0.91
C GLY A 70 6.09 -13.19 0.13
N LYS A 71 5.29 -13.83 -0.74
CA LYS A 71 5.79 -14.97 -1.53
C LYS A 71 6.96 -14.52 -2.41
N ARG A 72 7.94 -15.41 -2.59
CA ARG A 72 9.12 -15.16 -3.44
C ARG A 72 8.74 -14.65 -4.83
N GLY A 73 7.68 -15.20 -5.44
CA GLY A 73 7.16 -14.74 -6.72
C GLY A 73 6.64 -13.30 -6.68
N ALA A 74 5.85 -12.94 -5.67
CA ALA A 74 5.34 -11.59 -5.49
C ALA A 74 6.49 -10.58 -5.37
N GLN A 75 7.49 -10.90 -4.55
CA GLN A 75 8.65 -10.04 -4.33
C GLN A 75 9.56 -9.93 -5.57
N ALA A 76 9.77 -11.03 -6.29
CA ALA A 76 10.58 -11.03 -7.52
C ALA A 76 9.92 -10.23 -8.66
N CYS A 77 8.59 -10.24 -8.72
CA CYS A 77 7.84 -9.60 -9.80
C CYS A 77 7.57 -8.11 -9.57
N VAL A 78 7.72 -7.59 -8.34
CA VAL A 78 7.40 -6.18 -8.00
C VAL A 78 7.88 -5.19 -9.06
N LYS A 79 9.12 -5.31 -9.53
CA LYS A 79 9.75 -4.38 -10.50
C LYS A 79 9.55 -4.77 -11.97
N THR A 80 9.04 -5.96 -12.26
CA THR A 80 8.98 -6.51 -13.62
C THR A 80 7.58 -6.49 -14.21
N ILE A 81 6.55 -6.41 -13.38
CA ILE A 81 5.15 -6.24 -13.81
C ILE A 81 4.59 -4.89 -13.34
N ALA A 82 3.61 -4.37 -14.07
CA ALA A 82 2.95 -3.12 -13.72
C ALA A 82 2.29 -3.22 -12.32
N PRO A 83 2.24 -2.14 -11.52
CA PRO A 83 1.66 -2.19 -10.17
C PRO A 83 0.23 -2.73 -10.13
N VAL A 84 -0.59 -2.38 -11.13
CA VAL A 84 -1.96 -2.88 -11.26
C VAL A 84 -2.02 -4.39 -11.46
N GLU A 85 -1.16 -4.95 -12.30
CA GLU A 85 -1.08 -6.40 -12.55
C GLU A 85 -0.56 -7.14 -11.31
N TRP A 86 0.35 -6.51 -10.55
CA TRP A 86 0.82 -7.05 -9.29
C TRP A 86 -0.32 -7.16 -8.27
N TRP A 87 -1.13 -6.10 -8.13
CA TRP A 87 -2.29 -6.09 -7.25
C TRP A 87 -3.34 -7.13 -7.67
N ILE A 88 -3.64 -7.26 -8.96
CA ILE A 88 -4.54 -8.32 -9.48
C ILE A 88 -4.03 -9.72 -9.11
N THR A 89 -2.72 -9.96 -9.19
CA THR A 89 -2.13 -11.29 -8.98
C THR A 89 -2.01 -11.65 -7.49
N PHE A 90 -1.55 -10.70 -6.67
CA PHE A 90 -1.14 -10.96 -5.29
C PHE A 90 -2.01 -10.29 -4.22
N GLY A 91 -2.80 -9.28 -4.60
CA GLY A 91 -3.60 -8.43 -3.71
C GLY A 91 -4.85 -9.07 -3.11
N SER A 92 -5.25 -10.27 -3.55
CA SER A 92 -6.50 -10.91 -3.13
C SER A 92 -6.63 -11.17 -1.62
N GLU A 93 -5.54 -11.07 -0.85
CA GLU A 93 -5.53 -11.26 0.61
C GLU A 93 -5.70 -9.95 1.40
N VAL A 94 -5.71 -8.81 0.71
CA VAL A 94 -5.91 -7.47 1.27
C VAL A 94 -6.93 -6.72 0.40
N PRO A 95 -8.17 -7.24 0.29
CA PRO A 95 -9.15 -6.79 -0.69
C PRO A 95 -9.62 -5.33 -0.50
N ALA A 96 -9.32 -4.72 0.65
CA ALA A 96 -9.68 -3.34 0.94
C ALA A 96 -8.63 -2.31 0.46
N LEU A 97 -7.50 -2.74 -0.12
CA LEU A 97 -6.45 -1.92 -0.73
C LEU A 97 -6.45 -2.01 -2.26
#